data_AF-A0A4Y5REC4-F1
#
_entry.id   AF-A0A4Y5REC4-F1
#
_cell.length_a   1.000
_cell.length_b   1.000
_cell.length_c   1.000
_cell.angle_alpha   90.00
_cell.angle_beta   90.00
_cell.angle_gamma   90.00
#
_symmetry.space_group_name_H-M   'P 1'
#
loop_
_entity.id
_entity.type
_entity.pdbx_description
1 polymer ?
#
loop_
_entity_poly.entity_id
_entity_poly.type
_entity_poly.pdbx_seq_one_letter_code
_entity_poly.pdbx_strand_id
1 'polypeptide(L)'
;YTTKYDNIDVDEILKNDRLYNKYFECLISKGKCTEDGKLLKEAVPDALKTECKKCSEKQRAGAEKVIRFVVENKPNDFKQVEAIYDPEGIYRKKYNEEAKKRGIKLLE
;
A
#
# COMPACT_ATOMS: atom_id res chain seq x y z
N TYR A 1 -12.00 -8.86 0.72
CA TYR A 1 -10.94 -9.52 -0.07
C TYR A 1 -10.72 -10.91 0.51
N THR A 2 -10.08 -11.84 -0.21
CA THR A 2 -9.75 -13.15 0.39
C THR A 2 -8.82 -12.94 1.59
N THR A 3 -9.02 -13.71 2.67
CA THR A 3 -8.18 -13.66 3.87
C THR A 3 -7.06 -14.71 3.84
N LYS A 4 -6.94 -15.48 2.75
CA LYS A 4 -5.91 -16.52 2.53
C LYS A 4 -4.48 -15.99 2.79
N TYR A 5 -4.28 -14.69 2.59
CA TYR A 5 -2.98 -14.02 2.65
C TYR A 5 -2.85 -13.08 3.87
N ASP A 6 -3.79 -13.13 4.82
CA ASP A 6 -3.73 -12.31 6.04
C ASP A 6 -2.58 -12.69 6.99
N ASN A 7 -1.88 -13.79 6.70
CA ASN A 7 -0.71 -14.25 7.46
C ASN A 7 0.63 -13.92 6.76
N ILE A 8 0.62 -13.10 5.70
CA ILE A 8 1.86 -12.57 5.13
C ILE A 8 2.59 -11.76 6.19
N ASP A 9 3.88 -12.03 6.34
CA ASP A 9 4.75 -11.24 7.20
C ASP A 9 5.14 -9.93 6.49
N VAL A 10 4.34 -8.89 6.74
CA VAL A 10 4.58 -7.54 6.24
C VAL A 10 5.92 -6.99 6.75
N ASP A 11 6.32 -7.33 7.98
CA ASP A 11 7.57 -6.82 8.54
C ASP A 11 8.79 -7.43 7.84
N GLU A 12 8.74 -8.72 7.50
CA GLU A 12 9.79 -9.38 6.72
C GLU A 12 9.94 -8.74 5.35
N ILE A 13 8.82 -8.49 4.65
CA ILE A 13 8.85 -7.89 3.31
C ILE A 13 9.46 -6.48 3.37
N LEU A 14 9.03 -5.64 4.32
CA LEU A 14 9.51 -4.26 4.43
C LEU A 14 10.99 -4.15 4.84
N LYS A 15 11.49 -5.12 5.64
CA LYS A 15 12.90 -5.16 6.07
C LYS A 15 13.84 -5.81 5.05
N ASN A 16 13.31 -6.47 4.03
CA ASN A 16 14.09 -7.16 3.01
C ASN A 16 13.96 -6.44 1.66
N ASP A 17 14.95 -5.64 1.29
CA ASP A 17 14.93 -4.86 0.04
C ASP A 17 14.64 -5.72 -1.20
N ARG A 18 15.12 -6.97 -1.24
CA ARG A 18 14.86 -7.88 -2.37
C ARG A 18 13.38 -8.27 -2.44
N LEU A 19 12.74 -8.54 -1.31
CA LEU A 19 11.31 -8.85 -1.28
C LEU A 19 10.51 -7.59 -1.57
N TYR A 20 10.78 -6.49 -0.86
CA TYR A 20 10.16 -5.18 -1.09
C TYR A 20 10.14 -4.80 -2.57
N ASN A 21 11.30 -4.85 -3.24
CA ASN A 21 11.42 -4.47 -4.65
C ASN A 21 10.54 -5.32 -5.57
N LYS A 22 10.36 -6.63 -5.29
CA LYS A 22 9.43 -7.47 -6.08
C LYS A 22 7.98 -7.00 -5.97
N TYR A 23 7.52 -6.65 -4.77
CA TYR A 23 6.16 -6.12 -4.58
C TYR A 23 6.01 -4.74 -5.21
N PHE A 24 7.00 -3.87 -4.99
CA PHE A 24 7.00 -2.53 -5.57
C PHE A 24 6.95 -2.57 -7.10
N GLU A 25 7.87 -3.31 -7.73
CA GLU A 25 7.92 -3.48 -9.19
C GLU A 25 6.63 -4.09 -9.74
N CYS A 26 6.02 -5.05 -9.03
CA CYS A 26 4.72 -5.60 -9.37
C CYS A 26 3.63 -4.50 -9.39
N LEU A 27 3.53 -3.70 -8.31
CA LEU A 27 2.55 -2.62 -8.17
C LEU A 27 2.70 -1.59 -9.30
N ILE A 28 3.93 -1.21 -9.63
CA ILE A 28 4.20 -0.24 -10.70
C ILE A 28 4.27 -0.84 -12.12
N SER A 29 3.92 -2.13 -12.27
CA SER A 29 3.93 -2.84 -13.55
C SER A 29 5.29 -2.93 -14.25
N LYS A 30 6.40 -2.90 -13.50
CA LYS A 30 7.77 -3.05 -14.01
C LYS A 30 8.40 -4.43 -13.75
N GLY A 31 7.71 -5.31 -13.01
CA GLY A 31 8.21 -6.64 -12.68
C GLY A 31 7.12 -7.70 -12.57
N LYS A 32 7.54 -8.96 -12.36
CA LYS A 32 6.62 -10.08 -12.14
C LYS A 32 6.01 -9.99 -10.74
N CYS A 33 4.71 -10.26 -10.66
CA CYS A 33 4.01 -10.37 -9.39
C CYS A 33 4.10 -11.79 -8.84
N THR A 34 4.28 -11.90 -7.53
CA THR A 34 3.86 -13.08 -6.77
C THR A 34 2.33 -13.17 -6.75
N GLU A 35 1.75 -14.31 -6.33
CA GLU A 35 0.29 -14.46 -6.27
C GLU A 35 -0.36 -13.39 -5.38
N ASP A 36 0.24 -13.15 -4.21
CA ASP A 36 -0.21 -12.16 -3.25
C ASP A 36 0.06 -10.72 -3.70
N GLY A 37 1.19 -10.46 -4.36
CA GLY A 37 1.46 -9.16 -4.98
C GLY A 37 0.43 -8.81 -6.06
N LYS A 38 -0.02 -9.81 -6.82
CA LYS A 38 -1.09 -9.64 -7.82
C LYS A 38 -2.42 -9.29 -7.16
N LEU A 39 -2.78 -9.99 -6.08
CA LEU A 39 -4.01 -9.70 -5.34
C LEU A 39 -3.98 -8.31 -4.70
N LEU A 40 -2.83 -7.91 -4.14
CA LEU A 40 -2.64 -6.56 -3.61
C LEU A 40 -2.85 -5.52 -4.71
N LYS A 41 -2.18 -5.69 -5.85
CA LYS A 41 -2.29 -4.80 -7.01
C LYS A 41 -3.73 -4.63 -7.50
N GLU A 42 -4.50 -5.71 -7.54
CA GLU A 42 -5.92 -5.70 -7.94
C GLU A 42 -6.83 -5.08 -6.88
N ALA A 43 -6.49 -5.22 -5.59
CA ALA A 43 -7.29 -4.72 -4.48
C ALA A 43 -7.12 -3.22 -4.21
N VAL A 44 -5.92 -2.66 -4.46
CA VAL A 44 -5.59 -1.26 -4.13
C VAL A 44 -6.61 -0.25 -4.70
N PRO A 45 -7.01 -0.29 -5.99
CA PRO A 45 -7.98 0.69 -6.52
C PRO A 45 -9.35 0.63 -5.83
N ASP A 46 -9.88 -0.57 -5.60
CA ASP A 46 -11.16 -0.76 -4.91
C ASP A 46 -11.07 -0.34 -3.44
N ALA A 47 -9.96 -0.65 -2.76
CA ALA A 47 -9.74 -0.28 -1.36
C ALA A 47 -9.65 1.24 -1.18
N LEU A 48 -8.96 1.95 -2.07
CA LEU A 48 -8.89 3.41 -2.07
C LEU A 48 -10.27 4.05 -2.30
N LYS A 49 -11.04 3.53 -3.27
CA LYS A 49 -12.38 4.03 -3.61
C LYS A 49 -13.39 3.79 -2.49
N THR A 50 -13.33 2.62 -1.86
CA THR A 50 -14.35 2.14 -0.93
C THR A 50 -13.96 2.25 0.54
N GLU A 51 -12.85 2.89 0.88
CA GLU A 51 -12.35 3.00 2.27
C GLU A 51 -12.12 1.62 2.90
N CYS A 52 -11.53 0.70 2.13
CA CYS A 52 -11.21 -0.64 2.61
C CYS A 52 -12.43 -1.37 3.23
N LYS A 53 -13.65 -1.13 2.71
CA LYS A 53 -14.90 -1.72 3.23
C LYS A 53 -14.86 -3.25 3.29
N LYS A 54 -14.12 -3.88 2.36
CA LYS A 54 -13.95 -5.34 2.28
C LYS A 54 -12.66 -5.85 2.95
N CYS A 55 -11.90 -4.98 3.59
CA CYS A 55 -10.64 -5.36 4.24
C CYS A 55 -10.90 -5.96 5.61
N SER A 56 -10.17 -7.02 5.94
CA SER A 56 -10.10 -7.51 7.32
C SER A 56 -9.33 -6.53 8.21
N GLU A 57 -9.44 -6.67 9.53
CA GLU A 57 -8.67 -5.85 10.48
C GLU A 57 -7.16 -6.00 10.26
N LYS A 58 -6.70 -7.24 9.97
CA LYS A 58 -5.31 -7.52 9.63
C LYS A 58 -4.88 -6.80 8.36
N GLN A 59 -5.71 -6.79 7.31
CA GLN A 59 -5.42 -6.07 6.07
C GLN A 59 -5.33 -4.55 6.29
N ARG A 60 -6.21 -3.98 7.13
CA ARG A 60 -6.17 -2.56 7.48
C ARG A 60 -4.90 -2.20 8.26
N ALA A 61 -4.55 -3.00 9.27
CA ALA A 61 -3.33 -2.81 10.06
C ALA A 61 -2.06 -2.97 9.20
N GLY A 62 -2.04 -3.96 8.30
CA GLY A 62 -0.97 -4.16 7.33
C GLY A 62 -0.84 -2.98 6.37
N ALA A 63 -1.96 -2.48 5.82
CA ALA A 63 -1.97 -1.32 4.94
C ALA A 63 -1.43 -0.06 5.63
N GLU A 64 -1.85 0.23 6.87
CA GLU A 64 -1.31 1.36 7.64
C GLU A 64 0.20 1.25 7.82
N LYS A 65 0.68 0.06 8.20
CA LYS A 65 2.11 -0.20 8.40
C LYS A 65 2.91 0.03 7.12
N VAL A 66 2.45 -0.51 5.99
CA VAL A 66 3.11 -0.33 4.69
C VAL A 66 3.11 1.13 4.29
N ILE A 67 1.98 1.83 4.39
CA ILE A 67 1.89 3.25 4.02
C ILE A 67 2.86 4.08 4.85
N ARG A 68 2.88 3.88 6.18
CA ARG A 68 3.82 4.56 7.07
C ARG A 68 5.27 4.34 6.65
N PHE A 69 5.66 3.08 6.47
CA PHE A 69 7.03 2.74 6.10
C PHE A 69 7.44 3.37 4.77
N VAL A 70 6.60 3.27 3.74
CA VAL A 70 6.94 3.75 2.39
C VAL A 70 6.99 5.28 2.36
N VAL A 71 6.07 5.96 3.05
CA VAL A 71 6.08 7.44 3.14
C VAL A 71 7.32 7.94 3.86
N GLU A 72 7.71 7.30 4.98
CA GLU A 72 8.84 7.74 5.80
C GLU A 72 10.21 7.35 5.21
N ASN A 73 10.32 6.16 4.61
CA ASN A 73 11.62 5.58 4.22
C ASN A 73 11.84 5.51 2.71
N LYS A 74 10.76 5.52 1.91
CA LYS A 74 10.79 5.33 0.45
C LYS A 74 9.87 6.34 -0.28
N PRO A 75 9.99 7.65 -0.03
CA PRO A 75 9.02 8.65 -0.53
C PRO A 75 8.95 8.72 -2.07
N ASN A 76 10.02 8.40 -2.77
CA ASN A 76 10.00 8.32 -4.24
C ASN A 76 9.18 7.12 -4.76
N ASP A 77 9.19 6.01 -4.02
CA ASP A 77 8.38 4.83 -4.35
C ASP A 77 6.91 5.10 -4.07
N PHE A 78 6.61 5.80 -2.96
CA PHE A 78 5.27 6.31 -2.68
C PHE A 78 4.73 7.15 -3.85
N LYS A 79 5.51 8.13 -4.34
CA LYS A 79 5.11 8.99 -5.47
C LYS A 79 4.84 8.19 -6.75
N GLN A 80 5.64 7.16 -7.04
CA GLN A 80 5.41 6.31 -8.21
C GLN A 80 4.13 5.48 -8.09
N VAL A 81 3.84 4.94 -6.91
CA VAL A 81 2.60 4.22 -6.63
C VAL A 81 1.40 5.17 -6.70
N GLU A 82 1.50 6.35 -6.07
CA GLU A 82 0.46 7.39 -6.10
C GLU A 82 0.14 7.79 -7.54
N ALA A 83 1.13 8.03 -8.38
CA ALA A 83 0.90 8.41 -9.78
C ALA A 83 0.11 7.36 -10.59
N ILE A 84 0.12 6.09 -10.16
CA ILE A 84 -0.60 4.99 -10.83
C ILE A 84 -2.02 4.84 -10.28
N TYR A 85 -2.18 4.89 -8.96
CA TYR A 85 -3.44 4.56 -8.29
C TYR A 85 -4.27 5.78 -7.86
N ASP A 86 -3.65 6.95 -7.77
CA ASP A 86 -4.26 8.23 -7.42
C ASP A 86 -3.63 9.42 -8.18
N PRO A 87 -3.65 9.40 -9.53
CA PRO A 87 -2.98 10.42 -10.35
C PRO A 87 -3.48 11.85 -10.11
N GLU A 88 -4.71 12.00 -9.64
CA GLU A 88 -5.35 13.29 -9.33
C GLU A 88 -5.17 13.69 -7.83
N GLY A 89 -4.57 12.82 -7.02
CA GLY A 89 -4.37 13.03 -5.58
C GLY A 89 -5.68 13.10 -4.79
N ILE A 90 -6.77 12.52 -5.31
CA ILE A 90 -8.10 12.52 -4.70
C ILE A 90 -8.06 11.73 -3.39
N TYR A 91 -7.48 10.54 -3.42
CA TYR A 91 -7.42 9.65 -2.25
C TYR A 91 -6.41 10.13 -1.23
N ARG A 92 -5.24 10.63 -1.64
CA ARG A 92 -4.27 11.25 -0.75
C ARG A 92 -4.91 12.38 0.05
N LYS A 93 -5.65 13.28 -0.60
CA LYS A 93 -6.42 14.35 0.08
C LYS A 93 -7.47 13.78 1.02
N LYS A 94 -8.24 12.78 0.57
CA LYS A 94 -9.28 12.12 1.36
C LYS A 94 -8.75 11.51 2.66
N TYR A 95 -7.62 10.80 2.59
CA TYR A 95 -7.06 10.08 3.74
C TYR A 95 -6.09 10.92 4.58
N ASN A 96 -5.76 12.14 4.16
CA ASN A 96 -4.76 12.98 4.82
C ASN A 96 -5.05 13.24 6.31
N GLU A 97 -6.28 13.59 6.65
CA GLU A 97 -6.63 13.88 8.05
C GLU A 97 -6.61 12.63 8.93
N GLU A 98 -6.98 11.47 8.40
CA GLU A 98 -6.85 10.20 9.11
C GLU A 98 -5.38 9.83 9.30
N ALA A 99 -4.57 9.96 8.24
CA ALA A 99 -3.14 9.70 8.29
C ALA A 99 -2.44 10.60 9.33
N LYS A 100 -2.76 11.89 9.36
CA LYS A 100 -2.25 12.83 10.37
C LYS A 100 -2.59 12.43 11.80
N LYS A 101 -3.83 11.99 12.06
CA LYS A 101 -4.24 11.49 13.39
C LYS A 101 -3.41 10.28 13.83
N ARG A 102 -2.91 9.50 12.87
CA ARG A 102 -2.01 8.35 13.07
C ARG A 102 -0.53 8.73 13.00
N GLY A 103 -0.19 10.02 12.86
CA GLY A 103 1.17 10.53 12.77
C GLY A 103 1.87 10.31 11.42
N ILE A 104 1.12 9.98 10.37
CA ILE A 104 1.65 9.78 9.00
C ILE A 104 1.45 11.07 8.19
N LYS A 105 2.52 11.55 7.55
CA LYS A 105 2.49 12.78 6.73
C LYS A 105 2.39 12.45 5.24
N LEU A 106 1.16 12.43 4.71
CA LEU A 106 0.92 12.11 3.28
C LEU A 106 1.09 13.31 2.35
N LEU A 107 0.89 14.53 2.84
CA LEU A 107 1.04 15.77 2.09
C LEU A 107 2.30 16.51 2.56
N GLU A 108 3.13 16.93 1.61
CA GLU A 108 4.06 18.05 1.74
C GLU A 108 3.50 19.27 0.99
#